data_AF-A0A972J5T3-F1
#
_entry.id   AF-A0A972J5T3-F1
#
_cell.length_a   1.000
_cell.length_b   1.000
_cell.length_c   1.000
_cell.angle_alpha   90.00
_cell.angle_beta   90.00
_cell.angle_gamma   90.00
#
_symmetry.space_group_name_H-M   'P 1'
#
loop_
_entity.id
_entity.type
_entity.pdbx_description
1 polymer ?
#
loop_
_entity_poly.entity_id
_entity_poly.type
_entity_poly.pdbx_seq_one_letter_code
_entity_poly.pdbx_strand_id
1 'polypeptide(L)'
;MAQHVLWHRFVCFAGILIIAAALLVPAPAEAARRRSLHAGKDVKGITYEEFWARAREEGMKWAGRQLRVRRIISVPVVGFDGRNGRSPVWDVQLVRCDRAQSTDEEEGPSRTCRGRSITVRMVEPGVDGTDPGTHVSKEKHYRGPSIPEERIVISPQRAEETANKHRQYSPAEIDSYSYELRYDHRNDKPLWVIKRTCGYRGKSEGRCRPGDHWIVKVDAESGEVVK
;
A
#
# COMPACT_ATOMS: atom_id res chain seq x y z
N MET A 1 22.37 42.33 34.97
CA MET A 1 21.68 41.03 35.13
C MET A 1 20.36 40.88 34.33
N ALA A 2 19.90 41.88 33.56
CA ALA A 2 18.63 41.78 32.80
C ALA A 2 18.76 41.28 31.34
N GLN A 3 19.96 41.35 30.73
CA GLN A 3 20.14 40.98 29.32
C GLN A 3 20.23 39.47 29.04
N HIS A 4 20.71 38.67 30.01
CA HIS A 4 20.86 37.22 29.82
C HIS A 4 19.54 36.44 29.87
N VAL A 5 18.50 36.99 30.53
CA VAL A 5 17.19 36.33 30.69
C VAL A 5 16.34 36.44 29.43
N LEU A 6 16.47 37.54 28.68
CA LEU A 6 15.76 37.77 27.42
C LEU A 6 16.25 36.86 26.29
N TRP A 7 17.53 36.52 26.26
CA TRP A 7 18.10 35.71 25.20
C TRP A 7 17.70 34.23 25.30
N HIS A 8 17.66 33.68 26.52
CA HIS A 8 17.16 32.31 26.75
C HIS A 8 15.69 32.14 26.39
N ARG A 9 14.85 33.16 26.62
CA ARG A 9 13.44 33.12 26.23
C ARG A 9 13.27 33.11 24.71
N PHE A 10 14.06 33.87 23.96
CA PHE A 10 14.02 33.84 22.49
C PHE A 10 14.47 32.51 21.90
N VAL A 11 15.51 31.88 22.45
CA VAL A 11 16.01 30.58 21.97
C VAL A 11 15.02 29.44 22.26
N CYS A 12 14.34 29.46 23.42
CA CYS A 12 13.30 28.48 23.72
C CYS A 12 12.06 28.66 22.82
N PHE A 13 11.63 29.89 22.54
CA PHE A 13 10.49 30.13 21.64
C PHE A 13 10.80 29.77 20.18
N ALA A 14 12.03 30.03 19.70
CA ALA A 14 12.46 29.61 18.36
C ALA A 14 12.55 28.09 18.22
N GLY A 15 13.02 27.37 19.25
CA GLY A 15 13.07 25.90 19.26
C GLY A 15 11.69 25.25 19.22
N ILE A 16 10.71 25.80 19.94
CA ILE A 16 9.32 25.31 19.97
C ILE A 16 8.62 25.54 18.62
N LEU A 17 8.88 26.67 17.95
CA LEU A 17 8.34 26.96 16.62
C LEU A 17 8.88 26.03 15.53
N ILE A 18 10.16 25.62 15.62
CA ILE A 18 10.75 24.67 14.66
C ILE A 18 10.19 23.25 14.85
N ILE A 19 9.95 22.82 16.09
CA ILE A 19 9.33 21.51 16.37
C ILE A 19 7.86 21.49 15.93
N ALA A 20 7.12 22.60 16.11
CA ALA A 20 5.75 22.72 15.62
C ALA A 20 5.67 22.71 14.09
N ALA A 21 6.63 23.32 13.38
CA ALA A 21 6.71 23.26 11.93
C ALA A 21 7.04 21.84 11.40
N ALA A 22 7.87 21.08 12.12
CA ALA A 22 8.18 19.68 11.76
C ALA A 22 6.99 18.72 11.98
N LEU A 23 6.09 19.02 12.92
CA LEU A 23 4.85 18.27 13.15
C LEU A 23 3.72 18.60 12.16
N LEU A 24 3.83 19.73 11.46
CA LEU A 24 2.91 20.14 10.39
C LEU A 24 3.31 19.62 9.00
N VAL A 25 4.48 18.99 8.87
CA VAL A 25 4.83 18.26 7.65
C VAL A 25 4.13 16.91 7.72
N PRO A 26 3.07 16.66 6.92
CA PRO A 26 2.49 15.32 6.84
C PRO A 26 3.61 14.35 6.50
N ALA A 27 3.70 13.25 7.24
CA ALA A 27 4.64 12.18 6.93
C ALA A 27 4.55 11.88 5.42
N PRO A 28 5.66 11.62 4.71
CA PRO A 28 5.62 11.38 3.27
C PRO A 28 4.68 10.23 2.86
N ALA A 29 4.36 9.34 3.81
CA ALA A 29 3.37 8.29 3.67
C ALA A 29 1.89 8.79 3.68
N GLU A 30 1.60 9.89 4.38
CA GLU A 30 0.28 10.53 4.46
C GLU A 30 0.07 11.58 3.36
N ALA A 31 1.11 12.33 3.00
CA ALA A 31 1.06 13.29 1.89
C ALA A 31 0.83 12.62 0.53
N ALA A 32 1.26 11.35 0.39
CA ALA A 32 1.00 10.55 -0.81
C ALA A 32 -0.46 10.04 -0.91
N ARG A 33 -1.25 10.06 0.18
CA ARG A 33 -2.62 9.51 0.20
C ARG A 33 -3.67 10.38 -0.51
N ARG A 34 -3.32 11.59 -0.98
CA ARG A 34 -4.27 12.56 -1.55
C ARG A 34 -3.65 13.42 -2.65
N ARG A 35 -3.03 12.82 -3.66
CA ARG A 35 -2.50 13.58 -4.81
C ARG A 35 -3.48 13.47 -5.98
N SER A 36 -3.80 14.61 -6.59
CA SER A 36 -4.72 14.73 -7.72
C SER A 36 -4.01 14.47 -9.03
N LEU A 37 -4.74 13.97 -10.02
CA LEU A 37 -4.36 14.11 -11.42
C LEU A 37 -4.81 15.49 -11.91
N HIS A 38 -4.02 16.12 -12.78
CA HIS A 38 -4.55 17.13 -13.69
C HIS A 38 -5.62 16.44 -14.57
N ALA A 39 -6.89 16.82 -14.40
CA ALA A 39 -8.01 16.46 -15.27
C ALA A 39 -8.37 14.96 -15.51
N GLY A 40 -7.86 14.00 -14.72
CA GLY A 40 -8.38 12.61 -14.69
C GLY A 40 -8.25 11.79 -15.99
N LYS A 41 -7.50 12.27 -16.98
CA LYS A 41 -7.24 11.59 -18.28
C LYS A 41 -5.77 11.27 -18.54
N ASP A 42 -4.88 11.67 -17.64
CA ASP A 42 -3.44 11.73 -17.94
C ASP A 42 -2.70 10.42 -17.71
N VAL A 43 -3.33 9.43 -17.06
CA VAL A 43 -2.70 8.16 -16.68
C VAL A 43 -3.59 6.97 -17.02
N LYS A 44 -2.98 5.87 -17.49
CA LYS A 44 -3.67 4.63 -17.85
C LYS A 44 -3.82 3.67 -16.67
N GLY A 45 -3.01 3.85 -15.63
CA GLY A 45 -2.84 2.93 -14.53
C GLY A 45 -1.91 1.78 -14.89
N ILE A 46 -0.93 1.53 -14.03
CA ILE A 46 -0.01 0.39 -14.07
C ILE A 46 -0.78 -0.87 -13.66
N THR A 47 -0.61 -1.95 -14.42
CA THR A 47 -1.19 -3.26 -14.06
C THR A 47 -0.46 -3.86 -12.88
N TYR A 48 -1.13 -4.71 -12.10
CA TYR A 48 -0.46 -5.42 -11.01
C TYR A 48 0.73 -6.25 -11.52
N GLU A 49 0.60 -6.87 -12.68
CA GLU A 49 1.63 -7.74 -13.26
C GLU A 49 2.89 -6.95 -13.63
N GLU A 50 2.73 -5.76 -14.26
CA GLU A 50 3.84 -4.85 -14.55
C GLU A 50 4.55 -4.40 -13.27
N PHE A 51 3.76 -3.96 -12.28
CA PHE A 51 4.27 -3.54 -10.99
C PHE A 51 5.00 -4.70 -10.27
N TRP A 52 4.36 -5.86 -10.20
CA TRP A 52 4.85 -7.00 -9.42
C TRP A 52 6.12 -7.58 -10.03
N ALA A 53 6.22 -7.63 -11.37
CA ALA A 53 7.45 -8.04 -12.03
C ALA A 53 8.64 -7.16 -11.61
N ARG A 54 8.47 -5.83 -11.61
CA ARG A 54 9.51 -4.88 -11.19
C ARG A 54 9.82 -4.96 -9.70
N ALA A 55 8.79 -5.00 -8.86
CA ALA A 55 8.97 -5.03 -7.43
C ALA A 55 9.61 -6.36 -6.96
N ARG A 56 9.24 -7.47 -7.59
CA ARG A 56 9.85 -8.79 -7.35
C ARG A 56 11.30 -8.82 -7.81
N GLU A 57 11.63 -8.22 -8.94
CA GLU A 57 13.02 -8.10 -9.41
C GLU A 57 13.90 -7.40 -8.36
N GLU A 58 13.47 -6.23 -7.88
CA GLU A 58 14.17 -5.48 -6.81
C GLU A 58 14.22 -6.27 -5.50
N GLY A 59 13.12 -6.93 -5.14
CA GLY A 59 13.05 -7.80 -3.97
C GLY A 59 14.03 -8.97 -4.02
N MET A 60 14.15 -9.62 -5.16
CA MET A 60 15.04 -10.76 -5.36
C MET A 60 16.51 -10.34 -5.32
N LYS A 61 16.87 -9.17 -5.88
CA LYS A 61 18.21 -8.59 -5.75
C LYS A 61 18.58 -8.34 -4.27
N TRP A 62 17.61 -7.94 -3.46
CA TRP A 62 17.83 -7.57 -2.06
C TRP A 62 17.76 -8.73 -1.06
N ALA A 63 16.79 -9.64 -1.19
CA ALA A 63 16.51 -10.71 -0.24
C ALA A 63 16.75 -12.13 -0.78
N GLY A 64 16.94 -12.29 -2.09
CA GLY A 64 17.03 -13.60 -2.73
C GLY A 64 15.84 -14.50 -2.39
N ARG A 65 16.11 -15.79 -2.12
CA ARG A 65 15.08 -16.80 -1.77
C ARG A 65 14.38 -16.57 -0.43
N GLN A 66 14.77 -15.55 0.33
CA GLN A 66 14.12 -15.20 1.60
C GLN A 66 13.10 -14.07 1.43
N LEU A 67 12.77 -13.71 0.19
CA LEU A 67 11.82 -12.65 -0.12
C LEU A 67 10.43 -13.00 0.41
N ARG A 68 9.89 -12.10 1.21
CA ARG A 68 8.53 -12.17 1.73
C ARG A 68 7.83 -10.84 1.51
N VAL A 69 6.52 -10.89 1.57
CA VAL A 69 5.64 -9.75 1.37
C VAL A 69 4.88 -9.48 2.65
N ARG A 70 4.90 -8.22 3.10
CA ARG A 70 4.05 -7.77 4.21
C ARG A 70 2.72 -7.23 3.72
N ARG A 71 2.74 -6.45 2.65
CA ARG A 71 1.54 -5.82 2.07
C ARG A 71 1.81 -5.36 0.66
N ILE A 72 0.79 -5.36 -0.16
CA ILE A 72 0.75 -4.71 -1.47
C ILE A 72 -0.47 -3.80 -1.49
N ILE A 73 -0.34 -2.56 -1.94
CA ILE A 73 -1.42 -1.57 -1.94
C ILE A 73 -1.46 -0.83 -3.27
N SER A 74 -2.63 -0.72 -3.88
CA SER A 74 -2.91 0.33 -4.86
C SER A 74 -3.15 1.64 -4.12
N VAL A 75 -2.23 2.59 -4.22
CA VAL A 75 -2.35 3.86 -3.51
C VAL A 75 -3.46 4.69 -4.16
N PRO A 76 -4.48 5.16 -3.42
CA PRO A 76 -5.54 5.98 -3.98
C PRO A 76 -4.99 7.30 -4.54
N VAL A 77 -5.31 7.59 -5.80
CA VAL A 77 -4.99 8.85 -6.48
C VAL A 77 -6.30 9.54 -6.85
N VAL A 78 -6.42 10.82 -6.50
CA VAL A 78 -7.65 11.59 -6.75
C VAL A 78 -7.79 11.82 -8.25
N GLY A 79 -8.97 11.54 -8.78
CA GLY A 79 -9.23 11.63 -10.22
C GLY A 79 -8.95 10.34 -10.99
N PHE A 80 -8.43 9.29 -10.34
CA PHE A 80 -8.26 7.97 -10.95
C PHE A 80 -9.32 6.98 -10.44
N ASP A 81 -10.03 6.37 -11.38
CA ASP A 81 -11.03 5.34 -11.12
C ASP A 81 -10.41 3.95 -11.34
N GLY A 82 -9.77 3.41 -10.30
CA GLY A 82 -9.07 2.14 -10.38
C GLY A 82 -10.02 1.00 -10.67
N ARG A 83 -9.69 0.16 -11.67
CA ARG A 83 -10.46 -1.01 -12.11
C ARG A 83 -9.54 -2.01 -12.78
N ASN A 84 -9.97 -3.26 -12.90
CA ASN A 84 -9.23 -4.33 -13.55
C ASN A 84 -7.81 -4.50 -12.97
N GLY A 85 -7.66 -4.38 -11.65
CA GLY A 85 -6.35 -4.50 -11.00
C GLY A 85 -5.32 -3.44 -11.42
N ARG A 86 -5.76 -2.24 -11.82
CA ARG A 86 -4.88 -1.12 -12.21
C ARG A 86 -4.79 -0.04 -11.13
N SER A 87 -3.61 0.57 -11.03
CA SER A 87 -3.36 1.75 -10.20
C SER A 87 -2.23 2.59 -10.80
N PRO A 88 -2.32 3.93 -10.80
CA PRO A 88 -1.21 4.79 -11.22
C PRO A 88 -0.06 4.77 -10.19
N VAL A 89 -0.33 4.32 -8.96
CA VAL A 89 0.67 4.16 -7.92
C VAL A 89 0.45 2.84 -7.19
N TRP A 90 1.50 2.00 -7.17
CA TRP A 90 1.54 0.75 -6.42
C TRP A 90 2.67 0.78 -5.39
N ASP A 91 2.39 0.24 -4.21
CA ASP A 91 3.37 0.04 -3.15
C ASP A 91 3.41 -1.42 -2.72
N VAL A 92 4.60 -1.99 -2.57
CA VAL A 92 4.82 -3.21 -1.78
C VAL A 92 5.81 -2.97 -0.66
N GLN A 93 5.52 -3.52 0.51
CA GLN A 93 6.52 -3.69 1.56
C GLN A 93 7.08 -5.11 1.51
N LEU A 94 8.34 -5.21 1.10
CA LEU A 94 9.09 -6.45 1.02
C LEU A 94 9.85 -6.67 2.33
N VAL A 95 10.00 -7.92 2.71
CA VAL A 95 10.57 -8.33 3.98
C VAL A 95 11.58 -9.44 3.75
N ARG A 96 12.72 -9.35 4.43
CA ARG A 96 13.69 -10.44 4.59
C ARG A 96 13.73 -10.78 6.07
N CYS A 97 13.39 -12.01 6.41
CA CYS A 97 13.49 -12.48 7.80
C CYS A 97 14.92 -12.91 8.12
N ASP A 98 15.38 -12.56 9.30
CA ASP A 98 16.61 -13.10 9.85
C ASP A 98 16.40 -14.60 10.10
N ARG A 99 17.40 -15.43 9.77
CA ARG A 99 17.39 -16.84 10.16
C ARG A 99 17.47 -16.89 11.68
N ALA A 100 16.56 -17.62 12.32
CA ALA A 100 16.71 -17.94 13.73
C ALA A 100 18.05 -18.68 13.92
N GLN A 101 18.89 -18.22 14.84
CA GLN A 101 19.97 -19.06 15.36
C GLN A 101 19.27 -20.20 16.12
N SER A 102 19.53 -21.42 15.68
CA SER A 102 18.91 -22.68 16.11
C SER A 102 19.22 -23.00 17.57
N THR A 103 18.59 -22.30 18.51
CA THR A 103 18.80 -22.53 19.95
C THR A 103 17.53 -22.60 20.78
N ASP A 104 16.36 -22.36 20.20
CA ASP A 104 15.08 -22.60 20.87
C ASP A 104 14.33 -23.71 20.12
N GLU A 105 14.56 -24.95 20.57
CA GLU A 105 13.63 -26.06 20.36
C GLU A 105 12.31 -25.73 21.09
N GLU A 106 11.18 -26.05 20.47
CA GLU A 106 9.80 -25.92 20.99
C GLU A 106 9.05 -24.57 20.90
N GLU A 107 9.27 -23.75 19.88
CA GLU A 107 8.21 -22.84 19.40
C GLU A 107 7.79 -23.24 17.99
N GLY A 108 6.51 -23.62 17.82
CA GLY A 108 5.92 -23.85 16.50
C GLY A 108 6.24 -22.70 15.53
N PRO A 109 6.23 -22.92 14.20
CA PRO A 109 6.81 -22.00 13.23
C PRO A 109 6.34 -20.57 13.49
N SER A 110 7.25 -19.72 14.00
CA SER A 110 6.93 -18.37 14.41
C SER A 110 6.27 -17.62 13.25
N ARG A 111 4.97 -17.33 13.39
CA ARG A 111 4.16 -16.58 12.40
C ARG A 111 4.59 -15.11 12.27
N THR A 112 5.58 -14.70 13.07
CA THR A 112 6.10 -13.34 13.13
C THR A 112 7.55 -13.33 12.65
N CYS A 113 7.77 -12.65 11.54
CA CYS A 113 9.11 -12.41 10.99
C CYS A 113 9.81 -11.29 11.76
N ARG A 114 11.05 -11.53 12.17
CA ARG A 114 12.01 -10.49 12.61
C ARG A 114 13.06 -10.35 11.51
N GLY A 115 13.40 -9.12 11.12
CA GLY A 115 14.41 -8.88 10.09
C GLY A 115 14.41 -7.46 9.56
N ARG A 116 14.46 -7.33 8.23
CA ARG A 116 14.56 -6.07 7.51
C ARG A 116 13.40 -5.92 6.53
N SER A 117 13.02 -4.68 6.24
CA SER A 117 12.04 -4.36 5.20
C SER A 117 12.48 -3.20 4.33
N ILE A 118 12.06 -3.25 3.08
CA ILE A 118 12.11 -2.15 2.12
C ILE A 118 10.71 -1.92 1.56
N THR A 119 10.45 -0.73 1.05
CA THR A 119 9.24 -0.44 0.28
C THR A 119 9.65 -0.17 -1.16
N VAL A 120 9.03 -0.87 -2.10
CA VAL A 120 9.15 -0.58 -3.53
C VAL A 120 7.85 0.11 -3.96
N ARG A 121 7.98 1.32 -4.49
CA ARG A 121 6.88 2.12 -5.01
C ARG A 121 7.06 2.31 -6.50
N MET A 122 6.03 2.06 -7.29
CA MET A 122 6.01 2.37 -8.72
C MET A 122 4.97 3.44 -8.98
N VAL A 123 5.37 4.48 -9.72
CA VAL A 123 4.56 5.66 -10.03
C VAL A 123 4.54 5.86 -11.54
N GLU A 124 3.35 5.96 -12.12
CA GLU A 124 3.18 6.25 -13.54
C GLU A 124 3.55 7.72 -13.86
N PRO A 125 4.18 8.01 -15.01
CA PRO A 125 4.28 9.37 -15.52
C PRO A 125 2.92 10.07 -15.57
N GLY A 126 2.84 11.31 -15.09
CA GLY A 126 1.60 12.10 -15.07
C GLY A 126 0.85 12.11 -13.74
N VAL A 127 1.36 11.42 -12.70
CA VAL A 127 0.83 11.58 -11.34
C VAL A 127 1.45 12.80 -10.66
N ASP A 128 0.63 13.81 -10.32
CA ASP A 128 1.15 15.05 -9.74
C ASP A 128 1.74 14.88 -8.34
N GLY A 129 2.72 15.73 -8.04
CA GLY A 129 3.33 15.84 -6.71
C GLY A 129 4.26 14.69 -6.33
N THR A 130 4.59 13.78 -7.25
CA THR A 130 5.55 12.69 -7.06
C THR A 130 6.40 12.49 -8.29
N ASP A 131 7.65 12.05 -8.10
CA ASP A 131 8.50 11.69 -9.21
C ASP A 131 8.03 10.36 -9.83
N PRO A 132 7.91 10.26 -11.16
CA PRO A 132 7.54 9.01 -11.82
C PRO A 132 8.68 7.99 -11.76
N GLY A 133 8.34 6.71 -11.95
CA GLY A 133 9.30 5.61 -11.99
C GLY A 133 9.23 4.70 -10.76
N THR A 134 10.29 3.89 -10.59
CA THR A 134 10.41 2.92 -9.49
C THR A 134 11.31 3.49 -8.40
N HIS A 135 10.80 3.49 -7.17
CA HIS A 135 11.45 4.04 -5.99
C HIS A 135 11.62 2.95 -4.94
N VAL A 136 12.86 2.73 -4.50
CA VAL A 136 13.18 1.77 -3.43
C VAL A 136 13.56 2.53 -2.18
N SER A 137 12.85 2.28 -1.08
CA SER A 137 13.16 2.93 0.20
C SER A 137 14.45 2.39 0.81
N LYS A 138 15.06 3.19 1.69
CA LYS A 138 16.08 2.68 2.62
C LYS A 138 15.52 1.52 3.45
N GLU A 139 16.40 0.61 3.82
CA GLU A 139 16.05 -0.49 4.73
C GLU A 139 15.61 0.00 6.11
N LYS A 140 14.64 -0.71 6.69
CA LYS A 140 14.17 -0.49 8.06
C LYS A 140 14.12 -1.80 8.82
N HIS A 141 14.34 -1.75 10.13
CA HIS A 141 14.07 -2.91 10.98
C HIS A 141 12.59 -3.29 10.88
N TYR A 142 12.34 -4.60 10.86
CA TYR A 142 11.01 -5.15 10.69
C TYR A 142 10.75 -6.24 11.73
N ARG A 143 9.61 -6.13 12.41
CA ARG A 143 9.05 -7.19 13.24
C ARG A 143 7.54 -7.25 12.99
N GLY A 144 7.06 -8.37 12.47
CA GLY A 144 5.65 -8.53 12.16
C GLY A 144 5.37 -9.70 11.24
N PRO A 145 4.10 -9.91 10.89
CA PRO A 145 3.70 -11.10 10.15
C PRO A 145 3.98 -10.87 8.64
N SER A 146 4.49 -11.87 7.92
CA SER A 146 4.84 -11.74 6.50
C SER A 146 4.59 -13.05 5.75
N ILE A 147 4.29 -12.93 4.47
CA ILE A 147 3.86 -14.04 3.60
C ILE A 147 5.03 -14.37 2.65
N PRO A 148 5.39 -15.64 2.43
CA PRO A 148 6.24 -16.03 1.30
C PRO A 148 5.65 -15.51 -0.02
N GLU A 149 6.48 -15.00 -0.91
CA GLU A 149 5.98 -14.41 -2.17
C GLU A 149 5.25 -15.43 -3.05
N GLU A 150 5.64 -16.70 -2.96
CA GLU A 150 5.08 -17.83 -3.71
C GLU A 150 3.62 -18.14 -3.34
N ARG A 151 3.16 -17.69 -2.17
CA ARG A 151 1.77 -17.82 -1.72
C ARG A 151 0.84 -16.75 -2.34
N ILE A 152 1.34 -15.82 -3.13
CA ILE A 152 0.52 -14.80 -3.79
C ILE A 152 0.27 -15.25 -5.23
N VAL A 153 -0.75 -16.10 -5.42
CA VAL A 153 -1.06 -16.76 -6.69
C VAL A 153 -2.08 -15.95 -7.50
N ILE A 154 -3.09 -15.41 -6.83
CA ILE A 154 -4.21 -14.68 -7.45
C ILE A 154 -3.85 -13.20 -7.56
N SER A 155 -4.01 -12.63 -8.75
CA SER A 155 -3.83 -11.19 -8.98
C SER A 155 -5.03 -10.39 -8.45
N PRO A 156 -4.87 -9.09 -8.14
CA PRO A 156 -5.96 -8.25 -7.69
C PRO A 156 -7.10 -8.12 -8.72
N GLN A 157 -6.80 -8.21 -10.03
CA GLN A 157 -7.84 -8.25 -11.07
C GLN A 157 -8.74 -9.49 -10.92
N ARG A 158 -8.15 -10.67 -10.76
CA ARG A 158 -8.93 -11.90 -10.59
C ARG A 158 -9.68 -11.94 -9.25
N ALA A 159 -9.10 -11.35 -8.21
CA ALA A 159 -9.78 -11.14 -6.93
C ALA A 159 -10.96 -10.15 -7.05
N GLU A 160 -10.83 -9.09 -7.85
CA GLU A 160 -11.92 -8.16 -8.18
C GLU A 160 -13.08 -8.86 -8.88
N GLU A 161 -12.81 -9.66 -9.90
CA GLU A 161 -13.83 -10.47 -10.60
C GLU A 161 -14.58 -11.39 -9.65
N THR A 162 -13.84 -12.07 -8.76
CA THR A 162 -14.41 -12.94 -7.72
C THR A 162 -15.31 -12.14 -6.77
N ALA A 163 -14.85 -10.96 -6.32
CA ALA A 163 -15.61 -10.09 -5.44
C ALA A 163 -16.91 -9.59 -6.10
N ASN A 164 -16.84 -9.19 -7.37
CA ASN A 164 -18.00 -8.76 -8.16
C ASN A 164 -19.02 -9.89 -8.32
N LYS A 165 -18.56 -11.10 -8.68
CA LYS A 165 -19.41 -12.29 -8.77
C LYS A 165 -20.09 -12.62 -7.44
N HIS A 166 -19.35 -12.58 -6.33
CA HIS A 166 -19.90 -12.83 -5.00
C HIS A 166 -20.97 -11.81 -4.60
N ARG A 167 -20.78 -10.54 -4.98
CA ARG A 167 -21.76 -9.46 -4.74
C ARG A 167 -22.90 -9.43 -5.75
N GLN A 168 -22.88 -10.30 -6.78
CA GLN A 168 -23.79 -10.23 -7.93
C GLN A 168 -23.79 -8.83 -8.55
N TYR A 169 -22.62 -8.20 -8.57
CA TYR A 169 -22.44 -6.80 -8.95
C TYR A 169 -21.88 -6.71 -10.37
N SER A 170 -22.46 -5.85 -11.20
CA SER A 170 -21.95 -5.50 -12.52
C SER A 170 -21.17 -4.19 -12.44
N PRO A 171 -19.84 -4.21 -12.64
CA PRO A 171 -19.02 -3.00 -12.58
C PRO A 171 -19.46 -1.96 -13.60
N ALA A 172 -19.56 -0.71 -13.16
CA ALA A 172 -19.92 0.43 -13.98
C ALA A 172 -18.71 1.33 -14.29
N GLU A 173 -18.85 2.15 -15.34
CA GLU A 173 -17.85 3.16 -15.71
C GLU A 173 -17.55 4.21 -14.63
N ILE A 174 -18.38 4.28 -13.61
CA ILE A 174 -18.32 5.27 -12.55
C ILE A 174 -17.73 4.70 -11.25
N ASP A 175 -17.26 3.46 -11.27
CA ASP A 175 -16.73 2.78 -10.09
C ASP A 175 -15.23 2.99 -9.93
N SER A 176 -14.79 3.03 -8.68
CA SER A 176 -13.39 3.02 -8.29
C SER A 176 -13.12 1.94 -7.26
N TYR A 177 -12.10 1.14 -7.53
CA TYR A 177 -11.64 0.01 -6.74
C TYR A 177 -10.27 0.32 -6.14
N SER A 178 -10.06 -0.16 -4.93
CA SER A 178 -8.75 -0.21 -4.28
C SER A 178 -8.45 -1.64 -3.85
N TYR A 179 -7.20 -2.04 -4.00
CA TYR A 179 -6.67 -3.37 -3.73
C TYR A 179 -5.64 -3.28 -2.62
N GLU A 180 -5.81 -4.07 -1.57
CA GLU A 180 -4.82 -4.22 -0.50
C GLU A 180 -4.59 -5.70 -0.21
N LEU A 181 -3.38 -6.20 -0.44
CA LEU A 181 -2.95 -7.51 0.04
C LEU A 181 -2.55 -7.40 1.52
N ARG A 182 -3.16 -8.21 2.36
CA ARG A 182 -2.86 -8.35 3.80
C ARG A 182 -2.63 -9.81 4.16
N TYR A 183 -2.06 -10.02 5.32
CA TYR A 183 -1.97 -11.35 5.92
C TYR A 183 -2.90 -11.46 7.12
N ASP A 184 -3.81 -12.43 7.08
CA ASP A 184 -4.61 -12.84 8.21
C ASP A 184 -3.86 -13.92 9.00
N HIS A 185 -3.16 -13.47 10.04
CA HIS A 185 -2.37 -14.32 10.94
C HIS A 185 -3.20 -15.34 11.73
N ARG A 186 -4.52 -15.11 11.90
CA ARG A 186 -5.38 -16.02 12.66
C ARG A 186 -5.64 -17.28 11.86
N ASN A 187 -6.00 -17.09 10.60
CA ASN A 187 -6.36 -18.16 9.67
C ASN A 187 -5.19 -18.60 8.77
N ASP A 188 -4.01 -17.99 8.92
CA ASP A 188 -2.84 -18.20 8.08
C ASP A 188 -3.16 -18.06 6.58
N LYS A 189 -3.82 -16.95 6.21
CA LYS A 189 -4.22 -16.69 4.81
C LYS A 189 -3.72 -15.34 4.30
N PRO A 190 -3.10 -15.28 3.11
CA PRO A 190 -2.95 -14.02 2.39
C PRO A 190 -4.29 -13.63 1.78
N LEU A 191 -4.70 -12.37 1.97
CA LEU A 191 -6.01 -11.89 1.57
C LEU A 191 -5.87 -10.63 0.73
N TRP A 192 -6.46 -10.64 -0.47
CA TRP A 192 -6.81 -9.43 -1.19
C TRP A 192 -8.07 -8.82 -0.57
N VAL A 193 -7.94 -7.60 -0.06
CA VAL A 193 -9.06 -6.77 0.35
C VAL A 193 -9.43 -5.90 -0.83
N ILE A 194 -10.55 -6.23 -1.46
CA ILE A 194 -11.13 -5.50 -2.58
C ILE A 194 -12.18 -4.55 -2.02
N LYS A 195 -11.99 -3.26 -2.25
CA LYS A 195 -12.97 -2.23 -1.87
C LYS A 195 -13.44 -1.51 -3.12
N ARG A 196 -14.73 -1.60 -3.41
CA ARG A 196 -15.40 -0.80 -4.44
C ARG A 196 -16.04 0.41 -3.82
N THR A 197 -15.94 1.56 -4.48
CA THR A 197 -16.58 2.82 -4.12
C THR A 197 -17.08 3.55 -5.36
N CYS A 198 -17.90 4.58 -5.15
CA CYS A 198 -18.20 5.58 -6.17
C CYS A 198 -16.92 6.33 -6.61
N GLY A 199 -16.58 6.23 -7.89
CA GLY A 199 -15.42 6.86 -8.51
C GLY A 199 -15.56 8.37 -8.65
N TYR A 200 -14.48 9.02 -9.07
CA TYR A 200 -14.41 10.45 -9.29
C TYR A 200 -15.42 10.90 -10.34
N ARG A 201 -15.46 10.23 -11.50
CA ARG A 201 -16.41 10.56 -12.58
C ARG A 201 -17.86 10.41 -12.13
N GLY A 202 -18.14 9.34 -11.38
CA GLY A 202 -19.45 9.09 -10.79
C GLY A 202 -19.91 10.18 -9.83
N LYS A 203 -18.99 10.68 -9.00
CA LYS A 203 -19.25 11.79 -8.07
C LYS A 203 -19.45 13.10 -8.81
N SER A 204 -18.60 13.43 -9.78
CA SER A 204 -18.69 14.69 -10.53
C SER A 204 -19.95 14.76 -11.40
N GLU A 205 -20.39 13.63 -11.95
CA GLU A 205 -21.61 13.54 -12.76
C GLU A 205 -22.89 13.33 -11.92
N GLY A 206 -22.78 13.18 -10.59
CA GLY A 206 -23.92 12.92 -9.71
C GLY A 206 -24.59 11.54 -9.93
N ARG A 207 -23.87 10.60 -10.55
CA ARG A 207 -24.40 9.28 -10.98
C ARG A 207 -24.27 8.18 -9.94
N CYS A 208 -23.52 8.41 -8.86
CA CYS A 208 -23.52 7.53 -7.69
C CYS A 208 -23.50 8.31 -6.38
N ARG A 209 -24.09 7.72 -5.34
CA ARG A 209 -24.20 8.35 -4.02
C ARG A 209 -22.95 8.07 -3.19
N PRO A 210 -22.38 9.09 -2.53
CA PRO A 210 -21.37 8.87 -1.49
C PRO A 210 -21.93 7.93 -0.41
N GLY A 211 -21.21 6.84 -0.11
CA GLY A 211 -21.63 5.83 0.86
C GLY A 211 -21.97 4.47 0.24
N ASP A 212 -22.29 4.42 -1.06
CA ASP A 212 -22.39 3.16 -1.80
C ASP A 212 -20.99 2.57 -2.02
N HIS A 213 -20.63 1.65 -1.13
CA HIS A 213 -19.36 0.95 -1.15
C HIS A 213 -19.53 -0.43 -0.55
N TRP A 214 -18.66 -1.34 -0.96
CA TRP A 214 -18.56 -2.64 -0.33
C TRP A 214 -17.10 -3.07 -0.26
N ILE A 215 -16.84 -3.98 0.65
CA ILE A 215 -15.54 -4.61 0.84
C ILE A 215 -15.74 -6.13 0.77
N VAL A 216 -14.86 -6.81 0.06
CA VAL A 216 -14.79 -8.27 -0.01
C VAL A 216 -13.35 -8.69 0.21
N LYS A 217 -13.14 -9.75 0.98
CA LYS A 217 -11.83 -10.37 1.16
C LYS A 217 -11.77 -11.63 0.30
N VAL A 218 -10.73 -11.75 -0.49
CA VAL A 218 -10.49 -12.90 -1.37
C VAL A 218 -9.14 -13.50 -0.98
N ASP A 219 -9.10 -14.82 -0.79
CA ASP A 219 -7.88 -15.57 -0.54
C ASP A 219 -6.94 -15.43 -1.74
N ALA A 220 -5.72 -14.94 -1.51
CA ALA A 220 -4.75 -14.70 -2.56
C ALA A 220 -4.08 -15.99 -3.07
N GLU A 221 -4.29 -17.13 -2.42
CA GLU A 221 -3.85 -18.45 -2.89
C GLU A 221 -4.92 -19.13 -3.73
N SER A 222 -6.11 -19.28 -3.15
CA SER A 222 -7.20 -20.07 -3.76
C SER A 222 -8.13 -19.27 -4.66
N GLY A 223 -8.23 -17.95 -4.43
CA GLY A 223 -9.19 -17.08 -5.11
C GLY A 223 -10.59 -17.17 -4.53
N GLU A 224 -10.80 -17.83 -3.40
CA GLU A 224 -12.10 -17.95 -2.75
C GLU A 224 -12.42 -16.75 -1.86
N VAL A 225 -13.71 -16.42 -1.72
CA VAL A 225 -14.14 -15.36 -0.80
C VAL A 225 -14.05 -15.84 0.65
N VAL A 226 -13.40 -15.04 1.49
CA VAL A 226 -13.25 -15.29 2.94
C VAL A 226 -14.24 -14.41 3.70
N LYS A 227 -15.00 -15.04 4.62
CA LYS A 227 -16.00 -14.38 5.48
C LYS A 227 -15.36 -13.67 6.66
#